data_AF-A0A511N5G5-F1
#
_entry.id   AF-A0A511N5G5-F1
#
_cell.length_a   1.000
_cell.length_b   1.000
_cell.length_c   1.000
_cell.angle_alpha   90.00
_cell.angle_beta   90.00
_cell.angle_gamma   90.00
#
_symmetry.space_group_name_H-M   'P 1'
#
loop_
_entity.id
_entity.type
_entity.pdbx_description
1 polymer ?
#
loop_
_entity_poly.entity_id
_entity_poly.type
_entity_poly.pdbx_seq_one_letter_code
_entity_poly.pdbx_strand_id
1 'polypeptide(L)'
;MTWNGLQAIYDFLLDLQNQLMDRDPQEVLELARAYAEALKAPWAFEDLRQEDFDAFAARIQDVLKEVLDVCEAQGFQSLYFEYDLDNDWNCGFYCSAQDASGDEEVLANWQRHFPCGTFPEIGALYPGVFAGTPEVVARNMSLVACITARFAEQIYVHQERLERLGLKVFVGFHDQIPVTWVH
;
A
#
# COMPACT_ATOMS: atom_id res chain seq x y z
N MET A 1 -13.36 28.80 3.98
CA MET A 1 -13.05 27.55 3.27
C MET A 1 -13.34 26.42 4.26
N THR A 2 -14.36 25.60 4.00
CA THR A 2 -14.66 24.42 4.83
C THR A 2 -13.61 23.36 4.55
N TRP A 3 -12.87 22.96 5.58
CA TRP A 3 -11.91 21.87 5.50
C TRP A 3 -12.62 20.56 5.14
N ASN A 4 -12.06 19.79 4.21
CA ASN A 4 -12.59 18.51 3.75
C ASN A 4 -11.51 17.43 3.96
N GLY A 5 -11.63 16.68 5.05
CA GLY A 5 -10.67 15.63 5.40
C GLY A 5 -10.61 14.48 4.39
N LEU A 6 -11.74 14.16 3.75
CA LEU A 6 -11.81 13.09 2.76
C LEU A 6 -11.02 13.47 1.49
N GLN A 7 -11.18 14.71 1.02
CA GLN A 7 -10.39 15.23 -0.10
C GLN A 7 -8.89 15.20 0.21
N ALA A 8 -8.50 15.61 1.42
CA ALA A 8 -7.09 15.61 1.82
C ALA A 8 -6.48 14.19 1.77
N ILE A 9 -7.20 13.17 2.27
CA ILE A 9 -6.73 11.78 2.19
C ILE A 9 -6.61 11.34 0.73
N TYR A 10 -7.62 11.59 -0.10
CA TYR A 10 -7.56 11.17 -1.49
C TYR A 10 -6.47 11.87 -2.31
N ASP A 11 -6.20 13.15 -2.06
CA ASP A 11 -5.09 13.88 -2.67
C ASP A 11 -3.74 13.23 -2.27
N PHE A 12 -3.58 12.90 -0.99
CA PHE A 12 -2.39 12.17 -0.50
C PHE A 12 -2.25 10.80 -1.16
N LEU A 13 -3.32 10.01 -1.23
CA LEU A 13 -3.28 8.68 -1.83
C LEU A 13 -2.96 8.75 -3.33
N LEU A 14 -3.48 9.76 -4.04
CA LEU A 14 -3.14 10.00 -5.45
C LEU A 14 -1.67 10.39 -5.62
N ASP A 15 -1.15 11.26 -4.76
CA ASP A 15 0.27 11.64 -4.78
C ASP A 15 1.18 10.45 -4.44
N LEU A 16 0.77 9.63 -3.48
CA LEU A 16 1.45 8.39 -3.10
C LEU A 16 1.44 7.40 -4.27
N GLN A 17 0.29 7.22 -4.91
CA GLN A 17 0.12 6.40 -6.12
C GLN A 17 1.08 6.81 -7.23
N ASN A 18 1.21 8.10 -7.51
CA ASN A 18 2.10 8.61 -8.55
C ASN A 18 3.59 8.47 -8.20
N GLN A 19 3.91 8.26 -6.92
CA GLN A 19 5.28 8.31 -6.40
C GLN A 19 5.83 6.95 -5.97
N LEU A 20 4.97 5.99 -5.64
CA LEU A 20 5.35 4.75 -4.98
C LEU A 20 6.33 3.90 -5.80
N MET A 21 6.21 3.96 -7.12
CA MET A 21 6.90 3.02 -8.00
C MET A 21 8.24 3.52 -8.54
N ASP A 22 8.51 4.82 -8.43
CA ASP A 22 9.70 5.47 -9.00
C ASP A 22 10.69 5.97 -7.92
N ARG A 23 10.40 5.74 -6.64
CA ARG A 23 11.12 6.40 -5.53
C ARG A 23 11.64 5.43 -4.49
N ASP A 24 12.70 5.87 -3.81
CA ASP A 24 13.20 5.26 -2.58
C ASP A 24 12.05 5.20 -1.55
N PRO A 25 11.84 4.06 -0.85
CA PRO A 25 10.84 3.96 0.22
C PRO A 25 10.92 5.08 1.27
N GLN A 26 12.07 5.69 1.47
CA GLN A 26 12.21 6.86 2.34
C GLN A 26 11.38 8.07 1.84
N GLU A 27 11.27 8.28 0.53
CA GLU A 27 10.52 9.40 -0.05
C GLU A 27 9.01 9.26 0.19
N VAL A 28 8.49 8.03 0.32
CA VAL A 28 7.10 7.76 0.70
C VAL A 28 6.80 8.31 2.10
N LEU A 29 7.72 8.08 3.04
CA LEU A 29 7.58 8.58 4.41
C LEU A 29 7.73 10.10 4.47
N GLU A 30 8.62 10.67 3.67
CA GLU A 30 8.80 12.13 3.57
C GLU A 30 7.56 12.82 3.01
N LEU A 31 6.93 12.25 1.97
CA LEU A 31 5.67 12.76 1.42
C LEU A 31 4.58 12.84 2.50
N ALA A 32 4.39 11.75 3.25
CA ALA A 32 3.35 11.70 4.26
C ALA A 32 3.63 12.64 5.45
N ARG A 33 4.91 12.83 5.82
CA ARG A 33 5.31 13.85 6.81
C ARG A 33 4.96 15.25 6.34
N ALA A 34 5.23 15.59 5.06
CA ALA A 34 4.88 16.89 4.50
C ALA A 34 3.36 17.15 4.54
N TYR A 35 2.54 16.13 4.25
CA TYR A 35 1.08 16.22 4.38
C TYR A 35 0.64 16.44 5.83
N ALA A 36 1.21 15.71 6.79
CA ALA A 36 0.93 15.89 8.21
C ALA A 36 1.32 17.29 8.72
N GLU A 37 2.45 17.83 8.26
CA GLU A 37 2.88 19.21 8.55
C GLU A 37 1.91 20.24 7.97
N ALA A 38 1.47 20.07 6.72
CA ALA A 38 0.48 20.95 6.08
C ALA A 38 -0.86 20.96 6.83
N LEU A 39 -1.22 19.84 7.44
CA LEU A 39 -2.40 19.69 8.31
C LEU A 39 -2.18 20.20 9.74
N LYS A 40 -0.98 20.70 10.07
CA LYS A 40 -0.56 21.11 11.43
C LYS A 40 -0.65 19.97 12.45
N ALA A 41 -0.44 18.73 12.00
CA ALA A 41 -0.45 17.52 12.80
C ALA A 41 0.84 16.69 12.64
N PRO A 42 2.05 17.28 12.75
CA PRO A 42 3.32 16.54 12.59
C PRO A 42 3.48 15.40 13.63
N TRP A 43 2.82 15.55 14.78
CA TRP A 43 2.76 14.55 15.84
C TRP A 43 2.09 13.24 15.42
N ALA A 44 1.40 13.18 14.27
CA ALA A 44 0.81 11.95 13.74
C ALA A 44 1.83 10.81 13.55
N PHE A 45 3.12 11.17 13.41
CA PHE A 45 4.27 10.26 13.32
C PHE A 45 5.03 10.06 14.64
N GLU A 46 4.80 10.85 15.69
CA GLU A 46 5.62 10.81 16.91
C GLU A 46 5.49 9.48 17.67
N ASP A 47 4.32 8.85 17.61
CA ASP A 47 4.03 7.56 18.26
C ASP A 47 4.06 6.37 17.28
N LEU A 48 4.46 6.58 16.01
CA LEU A 48 4.64 5.49 15.06
C LEU A 48 6.09 5.07 15.04
N ARG A 49 6.39 3.90 15.58
CA ARG A 49 7.72 3.34 15.55
C ARG A 49 7.81 2.37 14.39
N GLN A 50 8.97 2.32 13.74
CA GLN A 50 9.19 1.44 12.61
C GLN A 50 8.99 -0.03 12.99
N GLU A 51 9.33 -0.36 14.22
CA GLU A 51 9.20 -1.69 14.83
C GLU A 51 7.75 -2.13 14.98
N ASP A 52 6.80 -1.19 15.05
CA ASP A 52 5.37 -1.51 15.11
C ASP A 52 4.89 -2.16 13.79
N PHE A 53 5.68 -2.05 12.71
CA PHE A 53 5.38 -2.60 11.39
C PHE A 53 6.30 -3.77 10.98
N ASP A 54 7.21 -4.23 11.86
CA ASP A 54 8.19 -5.26 11.50
C ASP A 54 7.54 -6.61 11.23
N ALA A 55 6.52 -6.99 12.02
CA ALA A 55 5.76 -8.22 11.80
C ALA A 55 5.06 -8.21 10.44
N PHE A 56 4.51 -7.05 10.05
CA PHE A 56 3.93 -6.82 8.73
C PHE A 56 4.97 -6.94 7.62
N ALA A 57 6.11 -6.25 7.76
CA ALA A 57 7.17 -6.27 6.76
C ALA A 57 7.72 -7.69 6.53
N ALA A 58 8.00 -8.43 7.61
CA ALA A 58 8.47 -9.81 7.52
C ALA A 58 7.43 -10.72 6.86
N ARG A 59 6.15 -10.56 7.19
CA ARG A 59 5.08 -11.37 6.61
C ARG A 59 4.91 -11.10 5.12
N ILE A 60 4.88 -9.83 4.71
CA ILE A 60 4.81 -9.46 3.30
C ILE A 60 6.02 -9.97 2.55
N GLN A 61 7.23 -9.86 3.11
CA GLN A 61 8.43 -10.37 2.49
C GLN A 61 8.32 -11.87 2.17
N ASP A 62 7.87 -12.67 3.14
CA ASP A 62 7.75 -14.12 2.96
C ASP A 62 6.68 -14.49 1.94
N VAL A 63 5.51 -13.83 2.00
CA VAL A 63 4.42 -14.09 1.05
C VAL A 63 4.79 -13.62 -0.35
N LEU A 64 5.44 -12.46 -0.51
CA LEU A 64 5.87 -11.96 -1.81
C LEU A 64 6.85 -12.92 -2.49
N LYS A 65 7.78 -13.53 -1.74
CA LYS A 65 8.67 -14.56 -2.30
C LYS A 65 7.88 -15.74 -2.88
N GLU A 66 6.91 -16.25 -2.13
CA GLU A 66 6.03 -17.33 -2.58
C GLU A 66 5.22 -16.93 -3.83
N VAL A 67 4.67 -15.72 -3.82
CA VAL A 67 3.93 -15.16 -4.96
C VAL A 67 4.80 -15.10 -6.20
N LEU A 68 6.03 -14.59 -6.09
CA LEU A 68 6.93 -14.47 -7.23
C LEU A 68 7.36 -15.83 -7.78
N ASP A 69 7.57 -16.84 -6.92
CA ASP A 69 7.83 -18.22 -7.35
C ASP A 69 6.64 -18.77 -8.15
N VAL A 70 5.42 -18.48 -7.72
CA VAL A 70 4.20 -18.88 -8.43
C VAL A 70 4.02 -18.12 -9.74
N CYS A 71 4.25 -16.80 -9.77
CA CYS A 71 4.19 -16.01 -10.99
C CYS A 71 5.17 -16.53 -12.05
N GLU A 72 6.39 -16.87 -11.64
CA GLU A 72 7.41 -17.45 -12.53
C GLU A 72 6.98 -18.82 -13.07
N ALA A 73 6.40 -19.68 -12.24
CA ALA A 73 5.96 -21.00 -12.64
C ALA A 73 4.70 -21.00 -13.53
N GLN A 74 3.78 -20.05 -13.31
CA GLN A 74 2.46 -20.02 -13.97
C GLN A 74 2.34 -18.94 -15.04
N GLY A 75 3.35 -18.07 -15.21
CA GLY A 75 3.36 -17.02 -16.22
C GLY A 75 2.35 -15.91 -15.94
N PHE A 76 2.16 -15.53 -14.68
CA PHE A 76 1.32 -14.39 -14.32
C PHE A 76 1.97 -13.08 -14.78
N GLN A 77 1.14 -12.13 -15.22
CA GLN A 77 1.55 -10.84 -15.78
C GLN A 77 1.23 -9.66 -14.87
N SER A 78 0.28 -9.84 -13.95
CA SER A 78 -0.14 -8.80 -13.01
C SER A 78 -0.14 -9.32 -11.58
N LEU A 79 0.31 -8.47 -10.66
CA LEU A 79 0.35 -8.67 -9.21
C LEU A 79 -0.31 -7.48 -8.53
N TYR A 80 -1.38 -7.71 -7.78
CA TYR A 80 -2.08 -6.68 -7.01
C TYR A 80 -1.90 -6.92 -5.52
N PHE A 81 -1.57 -5.86 -4.79
CA PHE A 81 -1.51 -5.85 -3.33
C PHE A 81 -2.65 -4.97 -2.80
N GLU A 82 -3.41 -5.51 -1.86
CA GLU A 82 -4.53 -4.82 -1.22
C GLU A 82 -4.42 -4.94 0.29
N TYR A 83 -4.90 -3.92 0.99
CA TYR A 83 -5.02 -3.93 2.44
C TYR A 83 -6.28 -3.17 2.90
N ASP A 84 -6.79 -3.57 4.05
CA ASP A 84 -8.04 -3.08 4.62
C ASP A 84 -7.77 -2.38 5.96
N LEU A 85 -7.91 -1.04 6.00
CA LEU A 85 -7.56 -0.23 7.17
C LEU A 85 -8.42 -0.55 8.40
N ASP A 86 -9.71 -0.88 8.22
CA ASP A 86 -10.67 -1.01 9.32
C ASP A 86 -10.92 -2.45 9.77
N ASN A 87 -10.20 -3.40 9.17
CA ASN A 87 -10.24 -4.82 9.47
C ASN A 87 -8.84 -5.33 9.86
N ASP A 88 -8.25 -4.71 10.88
CA ASP A 88 -6.91 -5.04 11.40
C ASP A 88 -5.84 -5.09 10.31
N TRP A 89 -5.88 -4.19 9.32
CA TRP A 89 -4.92 -4.16 8.21
C TRP A 89 -4.84 -5.50 7.47
N ASN A 90 -5.95 -6.23 7.37
CA ASN A 90 -6.03 -7.45 6.60
C ASN A 90 -5.52 -7.18 5.19
N CYS A 91 -4.53 -7.95 4.73
CA CYS A 91 -3.93 -7.72 3.43
C CYS A 91 -3.59 -9.01 2.69
N GLY A 92 -3.38 -8.88 1.39
CA GLY A 92 -3.09 -10.02 0.53
C GLY A 92 -2.61 -9.61 -0.85
N PHE A 93 -2.04 -10.60 -1.53
CA PHE A 93 -1.61 -10.49 -2.91
C PHE A 93 -2.54 -11.26 -3.84
N TYR A 94 -2.73 -10.74 -5.03
CA TYR A 94 -3.57 -11.31 -6.06
C TYR A 94 -2.82 -11.36 -7.38
N CYS A 95 -2.94 -12.46 -8.12
CA CYS A 95 -2.25 -12.62 -9.40
C CYS A 95 -3.22 -12.85 -10.55
N SER A 96 -2.87 -12.32 -11.72
CA SER A 96 -3.59 -12.54 -12.96
C SER A 96 -2.62 -12.79 -14.12
N ALA A 97 -2.99 -13.69 -15.02
CA ALA A 97 -2.30 -13.93 -16.27
C ALA A 97 -2.64 -12.85 -17.33
N GLN A 98 -3.66 -12.04 -17.06
CA GLN A 98 -4.02 -10.91 -17.92
C GLN A 98 -3.25 -9.67 -17.49
N ASP A 99 -2.92 -8.84 -18.47
CA ASP A 99 -2.49 -7.48 -18.25
C ASP A 99 -3.69 -6.67 -17.73
N ALA A 100 -3.63 -6.28 -16.45
CA ALA A 100 -4.70 -5.53 -15.81
C ALA A 100 -4.65 -4.02 -16.09
N SER A 101 -3.76 -3.54 -16.98
CA SER A 101 -3.74 -2.14 -17.37
C SER A 101 -4.92 -1.80 -18.29
N GLY A 102 -5.95 -1.13 -17.75
CA GLY A 102 -6.91 -0.37 -18.55
C GLY A 102 -8.39 -0.74 -18.43
N ASP A 103 -8.79 -1.67 -17.56
CA ASP A 103 -10.21 -2.01 -17.37
C ASP A 103 -10.51 -2.49 -15.94
N GLU A 104 -11.44 -1.82 -15.24
CA GLU A 104 -11.94 -2.22 -13.92
C GLU A 104 -12.55 -3.63 -13.94
N GLU A 105 -13.08 -4.09 -15.08
CA GLU A 105 -13.59 -5.45 -15.22
C GLU A 105 -12.47 -6.50 -15.23
N VAL A 106 -11.26 -6.14 -15.67
CA VAL A 106 -10.08 -7.04 -15.66
C VAL A 106 -9.45 -7.12 -14.27
N LEU A 107 -9.54 -6.04 -13.48
CA LEU A 107 -9.17 -6.01 -12.06
C LEU A 107 -10.05 -6.91 -11.17
N ALA A 108 -11.15 -7.46 -11.69
CA ALA A 108 -12.03 -8.36 -10.94
C ALA A 108 -11.70 -9.86 -11.14
N ASN A 109 -10.82 -10.21 -12.09
CA ASN A 109 -10.54 -11.61 -12.45
C ASN A 109 -9.20 -12.11 -11.91
N TRP A 110 -8.99 -11.98 -10.60
CA TRP A 110 -7.84 -12.53 -9.91
C TRP A 110 -7.91 -14.06 -9.88
N GLN A 111 -6.84 -14.72 -10.34
CA GLN A 111 -6.81 -16.18 -10.48
C GLN A 111 -6.24 -16.86 -9.23
N ARG A 112 -5.43 -16.14 -8.47
CA ARG A 112 -4.79 -16.61 -7.23
C ARG A 112 -4.85 -15.50 -6.19
N HIS A 113 -5.06 -15.89 -4.94
CA HIS A 113 -5.00 -15.03 -3.78
C HIS A 113 -4.02 -15.63 -2.75
N PHE A 114 -3.16 -14.80 -2.19
CA PHE A 114 -2.17 -15.13 -1.18
C PHE A 114 -2.38 -14.23 0.03
N PRO A 115 -3.09 -14.70 1.07
CA PRO A 115 -3.37 -13.90 2.24
C PRO A 115 -2.09 -13.67 3.06
N CYS A 116 -1.81 -12.42 3.37
CA CYS A 116 -0.79 -12.06 4.35
C CYS A 116 -1.32 -12.21 5.78
N GLY A 117 -2.63 -12.05 5.97
CA GLY A 117 -3.30 -12.13 7.27
C GLY A 117 -3.65 -10.76 7.83
N THR A 118 -3.99 -10.72 9.11
CA THR A 118 -4.31 -9.50 9.86
C THR A 118 -3.15 -9.09 10.77
N PHE A 119 -3.10 -7.81 11.11
CA PHE A 119 -2.11 -7.19 11.99
C PHE A 119 -2.83 -6.32 13.04
N PRO A 120 -3.43 -6.96 14.07
CA PRO A 120 -4.21 -6.26 15.10
C PRO A 120 -3.42 -5.19 15.87
N GLU A 121 -2.11 -5.34 15.99
CA GLU A 121 -1.24 -4.35 16.62
C GLU A 121 -1.22 -3.03 15.84
N ILE A 122 -1.22 -3.11 14.50
CA ILE A 122 -1.35 -1.94 13.62
C ILE A 122 -2.80 -1.47 13.60
N GLY A 123 -3.76 -2.40 13.64
CA GLY A 123 -5.20 -2.13 13.76
C GLY A 123 -5.53 -1.28 15.00
N ALA A 124 -4.88 -1.55 16.13
CA ALA A 124 -5.03 -0.77 17.36
C ALA A 124 -4.58 0.70 17.23
N LEU A 125 -3.79 1.03 16.21
CA LEU A 125 -3.35 2.40 15.93
C LEU A 125 -4.37 3.18 15.07
N TYR A 126 -5.34 2.49 14.46
CA TYR A 126 -6.38 3.07 13.63
C TYR A 126 -7.49 3.70 14.52
N PRO A 127 -7.85 4.97 14.32
CA PRO A 127 -8.83 5.68 15.13
C PRO A 127 -10.29 5.23 14.90
N GLY A 128 -10.54 4.25 14.02
CA GLY A 128 -11.87 3.69 13.78
C GLY A 128 -12.76 4.49 12.82
N VAL A 129 -12.28 5.63 12.30
CA VAL A 129 -12.96 6.41 11.25
C VAL A 129 -11.95 6.86 10.19
N PHE A 130 -12.34 6.75 8.92
CA PHE A 130 -11.44 7.03 7.80
C PHE A 130 -11.13 8.53 7.65
N ALA A 131 -12.13 9.38 7.78
CA ALA A 131 -11.97 10.84 7.79
C ALA A 131 -12.87 11.45 8.87
N GLY A 132 -12.32 12.35 9.68
CA GLY A 132 -13.07 12.96 10.78
C GLY A 132 -12.56 14.36 11.12
N THR A 133 -11.43 14.43 11.79
CA THR A 133 -10.73 15.68 12.13
C THR A 133 -9.36 15.73 11.44
N PRO A 134 -8.68 16.89 11.33
CA PRO A 134 -7.33 16.97 10.77
C PRO A 134 -6.36 15.99 11.43
N GLU A 135 -6.50 15.78 12.73
CA GLU A 135 -5.73 14.85 13.54
C GLU A 135 -5.96 13.39 13.12
N VAL A 136 -7.22 12.98 12.94
CA VAL A 136 -7.56 11.65 12.43
C VAL A 136 -7.05 11.44 11.01
N VAL A 137 -7.21 12.45 10.15
CA VAL A 137 -6.75 12.41 8.76
C VAL A 137 -5.24 12.22 8.70
N ALA A 138 -4.49 13.05 9.43
CA ALA A 138 -3.03 12.94 9.49
C ALA A 138 -2.60 11.58 10.06
N ARG A 139 -3.30 11.05 11.07
CA ARG A 139 -3.02 9.71 11.62
C ARG A 139 -3.20 8.62 10.56
N ASN A 140 -4.32 8.62 9.84
CA ASN A 140 -4.60 7.62 8.81
C ASN A 140 -3.61 7.71 7.65
N MET A 141 -3.27 8.93 7.19
CA MET A 141 -2.21 9.14 6.20
C MET A 141 -0.87 8.56 6.66
N SER A 142 -0.52 8.78 7.92
CA SER A 142 0.75 8.28 8.49
C SER A 142 0.80 6.75 8.53
N LEU A 143 -0.31 6.10 8.94
CA LEU A 143 -0.40 4.64 8.94
C LEU A 143 -0.32 4.06 7.53
N VAL A 144 -1.06 4.65 6.58
CA VAL A 144 -0.99 4.26 5.16
C VAL A 144 0.43 4.40 4.64
N ALA A 145 1.10 5.52 4.93
CA ALA A 145 2.47 5.75 4.50
C ALA A 145 3.44 4.71 5.04
N CYS A 146 3.35 4.36 6.32
CA CYS A 146 4.20 3.33 6.92
C CYS A 146 4.00 1.97 6.24
N ILE A 147 2.76 1.54 6.06
CA ILE A 147 2.40 0.28 5.40
C ILE A 147 2.88 0.25 3.95
N THR A 148 2.64 1.35 3.22
CA THR A 148 2.98 1.44 1.80
C THR A 148 4.50 1.57 1.60
N ALA A 149 5.21 2.23 2.51
CA ALA A 149 6.67 2.27 2.52
C ALA A 149 7.27 0.88 2.76
N ARG A 150 6.77 0.12 3.75
CA ARG A 150 7.19 -1.27 3.98
C ARG A 150 6.94 -2.16 2.77
N PHE A 151 5.81 -1.98 2.11
CA PHE A 151 5.53 -2.66 0.84
C PHE A 151 6.53 -2.26 -0.25
N ALA A 152 6.76 -0.96 -0.45
CA ALA A 152 7.69 -0.43 -1.44
C ALA A 152 9.13 -0.93 -1.21
N GLU A 153 9.58 -1.04 0.05
CA GLU A 153 10.85 -1.68 0.41
C GLU A 153 10.95 -3.10 -0.17
N GLN A 154 9.89 -3.90 -0.07
CA GLN A 154 9.89 -5.26 -0.60
C GLN A 154 9.88 -5.29 -2.13
N ILE A 155 9.13 -4.38 -2.77
CA ILE A 155 9.15 -4.24 -4.23
C ILE A 155 10.55 -3.85 -4.72
N TYR A 156 11.19 -2.90 -4.05
CA TYR A 156 12.56 -2.46 -4.37
C TYR A 156 13.57 -3.61 -4.23
N VAL A 157 13.53 -4.37 -3.14
CA VAL A 157 14.39 -5.56 -2.93
C VAL A 157 14.20 -6.61 -4.03
N HIS A 158 12.99 -6.72 -4.58
CA HIS A 158 12.65 -7.70 -5.62
C HIS A 158 12.61 -7.12 -7.04
N GLN A 159 13.04 -5.87 -7.25
CA GLN A 159 12.91 -5.14 -8.51
C GLN A 159 13.45 -5.93 -9.72
N GLU A 160 14.69 -6.40 -9.66
CA GLU A 160 15.31 -7.15 -10.77
C GLU A 160 14.50 -8.41 -11.13
N ARG A 161 13.93 -9.08 -10.11
CA ARG A 161 13.10 -10.27 -10.31
C ARG A 161 11.76 -9.92 -10.95
N LEU A 162 11.13 -8.84 -10.49
CA LEU A 162 9.87 -8.33 -11.05
C LEU A 162 10.04 -7.93 -12.52
N GLU A 163 11.13 -7.21 -12.85
CA GLU A 163 11.48 -6.81 -14.20
C GLU A 163 11.73 -8.02 -15.12
N ARG A 164 12.47 -9.02 -14.64
CA ARG A 164 12.72 -10.26 -15.40
C ARG A 164 11.42 -11.00 -15.75
N LEU A 165 10.45 -10.98 -14.84
CA LEU A 165 9.14 -11.59 -15.06
C LEU A 165 8.22 -10.75 -15.94
N GLY A 166 8.54 -9.47 -16.18
CA GLY A 166 7.63 -8.53 -16.82
C GLY A 166 6.35 -8.33 -16.00
N LEU A 167 6.44 -8.47 -14.68
CA LEU A 167 5.28 -8.47 -13.79
C LEU A 167 4.87 -7.04 -13.48
N LYS A 168 3.64 -6.67 -13.82
CA LYS A 168 3.05 -5.38 -13.43
C LYS A 168 2.56 -5.44 -12.00
N VAL A 169 2.97 -4.49 -11.18
CA VAL A 169 2.61 -4.44 -9.76
C VAL A 169 1.55 -3.37 -9.55
N PHE A 170 0.54 -3.69 -8.77
CA PHE A 170 -0.58 -2.81 -8.47
C PHE A 170 -0.78 -2.72 -6.97
N VAL A 171 -1.19 -1.55 -6.49
CA VAL A 171 -1.55 -1.33 -5.09
C VAL A 171 -2.95 -0.75 -5.00
N GLY A 172 -3.78 -1.37 -4.18
CA GLY A 172 -5.11 -0.90 -3.83
C GLY A 172 -5.05 -0.04 -2.59
N PHE A 173 -5.56 1.17 -2.69
CA PHE A 173 -5.79 2.05 -1.56
C PHE A 173 -7.30 2.08 -1.32
N HIS A 174 -7.79 1.50 -0.22
CA HIS A 174 -9.19 1.48 0.25
C HIS A 174 -10.23 2.20 -0.65
N ASP A 175 -11.06 1.43 -1.36
CA ASP A 175 -12.11 1.88 -2.29
C ASP A 175 -11.65 2.80 -3.46
N GLN A 176 -10.34 2.94 -3.70
CA GLN A 176 -9.79 3.62 -4.88
C GLN A 176 -9.46 2.64 -6.00
N ILE A 177 -9.39 3.18 -7.22
CA ILE A 177 -8.91 2.46 -8.40
C ILE A 177 -7.42 2.09 -8.18
N PRO A 178 -7.04 0.81 -8.31
CA PRO A 178 -5.65 0.35 -8.17
C PRO A 178 -4.64 1.10 -9.04
N VAL A 179 -3.44 1.33 -8.49
CA VAL A 179 -2.29 1.89 -9.23
C VAL A 179 -1.67 0.83 -10.12
N THR A 180 -1.12 1.19 -11.28
CA THR A 180 -0.38 0.26 -12.15
C THR A 180 1.10 0.61 -12.20
N TRP A 181 1.98 -0.38 -12.11
CA TRP A 181 3.40 -0.27 -12.45
C TRP A 181 3.64 -0.90 -13.81
N VAL A 182 4.28 -0.15 -14.72
CA VAL A 182 4.63 -0.60 -16.06
C VAL A 182 6.10 -0.25 -16.30
N HIS A 183 6.93 -1.25 -16.57
CA HIS A 183 8.23 -1.09 -17.21
C HIS A 183 8.18 -1.71 -18.61
#